data_AF-A0A645AB54-F1
#
_entry.id   AF-A0A645AB54-F1
#
_cell.length_a   1.000
_cell.length_b   1.000
_cell.length_c   1.000
_cell.angle_alpha   90.00
_cell.angle_beta   90.00
_cell.angle_gamma   90.00
#
_symmetry.space_group_name_H-M   'P 1'
#
loop_
_entity.id
_entity.type
_entity.pdbx_description
1 polymer ?
#
loop_
_entity_poly.entity_id
_entity_poly.type
_entity_poly.pdbx_seq_one_letter_code
_entity_poly.pdbx_strand_id
1 'polypeptide(L)'
;MWIAIIIPICFFTSNFSLNFNSEIYYAIGCYFTFIFSIIIGFVLHEWIHIVVTQVQNKEVHGYILAKRFTVSIVKLNTESSIMSILLGPLVPSILGFVLIFISLIMQNLMIFLLGVGFVINIINLLPFAKDGNGILEKILMKKMMKGAIK
;
A
#
# COMPACT_ATOMS: atom_id res chain seq x y z
N MET A 1 7.21 -2.24 -22.00
CA MET A 1 6.22 -1.37 -21.35
C MET A 1 6.87 -0.31 -20.46
N TRP A 2 7.74 -0.67 -19.52
CA TRP A 2 8.45 0.29 -18.65
C TRP A 2 9.36 1.29 -19.39
N ILE A 3 10.09 0.82 -20.41
CA ILE A 3 10.95 1.65 -21.27
C ILE A 3 10.12 2.73 -22.02
N ALA A 4 8.89 2.40 -22.40
CA ALA A 4 7.99 3.33 -23.10
C ALA A 4 7.39 4.41 -22.18
N ILE A 5 7.52 4.27 -20.85
CA ILE A 5 7.13 5.30 -19.87
C ILE A 5 8.34 6.14 -19.47
N ILE A 6 9.52 5.51 -19.33
CA ILE A 6 10.77 6.19 -18.94
C ILE A 6 11.24 7.14 -20.05
N ILE A 7 11.16 6.74 -21.33
CA ILE A 7 11.59 7.58 -22.46
C ILE A 7 10.79 8.89 -22.55
N PRO A 8 9.45 8.92 -22.51
CA PRO A 8 8.72 10.18 -22.51
C PRO A 8 8.97 10.99 -21.24
N ILE A 9 9.14 10.38 -20.06
CA ILE A 9 9.49 11.13 -18.83
C ILE A 9 10.87 11.81 -18.96
N CYS A 10 11.88 11.10 -19.49
CA CYS A 10 13.21 11.66 -19.73
C CYS A 10 13.21 12.71 -20.87
N PHE A 11 12.42 12.50 -21.92
CA PHE A 11 12.30 13.42 -23.05
C PHE A 11 11.52 14.69 -22.68
N PHE A 12 10.52 14.59 -21.80
CA PHE A 12 9.82 15.75 -21.25
C PHE A 12 10.71 16.51 -20.28
N THR A 13 11.45 15.83 -19.40
CA THR A 13 12.34 16.50 -18.43
C THR A 13 13.53 17.21 -19.10
N SER A 14 14.09 16.66 -20.19
CA SER A 14 15.20 17.29 -20.91
C SER A 14 14.79 18.48 -21.79
N ASN A 15 13.58 18.49 -22.34
CA ASN A 15 13.11 19.60 -23.20
C ASN A 15 12.39 20.72 -22.43
N PHE A 16 11.85 20.46 -21.24
CA PHE A 16 11.18 21.49 -20.42
C PHE A 16 12.14 22.37 -19.60
N SER A 17 13.44 22.05 -19.56
CA SER A 17 14.44 22.77 -18.75
C SER A 17 14.76 24.18 -19.20
N LEU A 18 14.17 24.64 -20.31
CA LEU A 18 14.55 25.91 -20.91
C LEU A 18 13.78 27.12 -20.39
N ASN A 19 12.68 26.99 -19.62
CA ASN A 19 11.93 28.17 -19.11
C ASN A 19 10.99 27.94 -17.90
N PHE A 20 11.26 26.95 -17.03
CA PHE A 20 10.39 26.69 -15.88
C PHE A 20 10.92 27.27 -14.57
N ASN A 21 10.08 28.04 -13.87
CA ASN A 21 10.34 28.61 -12.54
C ASN A 21 10.63 27.49 -11.52
N SER A 22 11.53 27.73 -10.56
CA SER A 22 11.97 26.75 -9.56
C SER A 22 10.80 26.17 -8.73
N GLU A 23 9.75 26.95 -8.53
CA GLU A 23 8.52 26.54 -7.83
C GLU A 23 7.75 25.43 -8.57
N ILE A 24 7.74 25.46 -9.91
CA ILE A 24 7.02 24.46 -10.71
C ILE A 24 7.77 23.12 -10.67
N TYR A 25 9.11 23.14 -10.71
CA TYR A 25 9.92 21.95 -10.51
C TYR A 25 9.67 21.30 -9.15
N TYR A 26 9.57 22.11 -8.10
CA TYR A 26 9.25 21.62 -6.77
C TYR A 26 7.86 20.97 -6.69
N ALA A 27 6.85 21.60 -7.30
CA ALA A 27 5.50 21.05 -7.36
C ALA A 27 5.44 19.71 -8.11
N ILE A 28 6.14 19.60 -9.24
CA ILE A 28 6.26 18.35 -10.01
C ILE A 28 6.94 17.26 -9.16
N GLY A 29 8.03 17.60 -8.46
CA GLY A 29 8.72 16.67 -7.56
C GLY A 29 7.83 16.18 -6.41
N CYS A 30 7.03 17.06 -5.83
CA CYS A 30 6.03 16.72 -4.80
C CYS A 30 4.98 15.74 -5.34
N TYR A 31 4.46 15.98 -6.54
CA TYR A 31 3.49 15.12 -7.19
C TYR A 31 4.05 13.71 -7.48
N PHE A 32 5.27 13.63 -8.04
CA PHE A 32 5.93 12.35 -8.26
C PHE A 32 6.18 11.59 -6.96
N THR A 33 6.60 12.29 -5.91
CA THR A 33 6.81 11.69 -4.59
C THR A 33 5.54 11.08 -4.02
N PHE A 34 4.41 11.79 -4.16
CA PHE A 34 3.11 11.30 -3.73
C PHE A 34 2.66 10.05 -4.49
N ILE A 35 2.80 10.03 -5.82
CA ILE A 35 2.47 8.83 -6.61
C ILE A 35 3.36 7.66 -6.21
N PHE A 36 4.66 7.91 -6.07
CA PHE A 36 5.62 6.87 -5.76
C PHE A 36 5.41 6.30 -4.36
N SER A 37 5.03 7.12 -3.38
CA SER A 37 4.70 6.66 -2.03
C SER A 37 3.46 5.78 -2.00
N ILE A 38 2.45 6.05 -2.83
CA ILE A 38 1.30 5.16 -2.99
C ILE A 38 1.74 3.81 -3.53
N ILE A 39 2.54 3.79 -4.61
CA ILE A 39 3.01 2.55 -5.24
C ILE A 39 3.85 1.72 -4.26
N ILE A 40 4.84 2.34 -3.61
CA ILE A 40 5.65 1.65 -2.58
C ILE A 40 4.77 1.19 -1.44
N GLY A 41 3.82 2.03 -0.98
CA GLY A 41 2.89 1.68 0.08
C GLY A 41 2.12 0.41 -0.21
N PHE A 42 1.62 0.25 -1.44
CA PHE A 42 0.94 -0.98 -1.90
C PHE A 42 1.89 -2.19 -1.97
N VAL A 43 3.12 -2.01 -2.45
CA VAL A 43 4.12 -3.09 -2.46
C VAL A 43 4.42 -3.55 -1.03
N LEU A 44 4.60 -2.61 -0.12
CA LEU A 44 4.90 -2.85 1.28
C LEU A 44 3.71 -3.51 1.98
N HIS A 45 2.49 -3.05 1.69
CA HIS A 45 1.23 -3.67 2.15
C HIS A 45 1.19 -5.16 1.80
N GLU A 46 1.41 -5.51 0.52
CA GLU A 46 1.33 -6.92 0.12
C GLU A 46 2.52 -7.75 0.62
N TRP A 47 3.70 -7.15 0.70
CA TRP A 47 4.86 -7.85 1.25
C TRP A 47 4.64 -8.24 2.71
N ILE A 48 3.97 -7.39 3.49
CA ILE A 48 3.63 -7.70 4.89
C ILE A 48 2.61 -8.83 4.98
N HIS A 49 1.61 -8.88 4.10
CA HIS A 49 0.70 -10.03 4.02
C HIS A 49 1.45 -11.34 3.78
N ILE A 50 2.53 -11.32 2.99
CA ILE A 50 3.39 -12.50 2.77
C ILE A 50 4.17 -12.84 4.04
N VAL A 51 4.91 -11.86 4.58
CA VAL A 51 5.81 -12.07 5.73
C VAL A 51 5.02 -12.57 6.94
N VAL A 52 3.89 -11.94 7.27
CA VAL A 52 3.05 -12.37 8.41
C VAL A 52 2.52 -13.79 8.18
N THR A 53 2.16 -14.14 6.96
CA THR A 53 1.68 -15.50 6.67
C THR A 53 2.79 -16.53 6.74
N GLN A 54 4.01 -16.21 6.28
CA GLN A 54 5.18 -17.08 6.42
C GLN A 54 5.58 -17.31 7.88
N VAL A 55 5.46 -16.27 8.72
CA VAL A 55 5.71 -16.39 10.16
C VAL A 55 4.64 -17.27 10.83
N GLN A 56 3.39 -17.17 10.40
CA GLN A 56 2.28 -17.94 10.98
C GLN A 56 2.18 -19.37 10.48
N ASN A 57 2.47 -19.60 9.20
CA ASN A 57 2.38 -20.89 8.54
C ASN A 57 3.75 -21.22 7.93
N LYS A 58 4.44 -22.23 8.47
CA LYS A 58 5.78 -22.65 8.03
C LYS A 58 5.83 -23.11 6.56
N GLU A 59 4.69 -23.45 5.96
CA GLU A 59 4.57 -23.92 4.58
C GLU A 59 3.62 -23.04 3.75
N VAL A 60 4.10 -21.88 3.30
CA VAL A 60 3.32 -21.03 2.38
C VAL A 60 3.56 -21.52 0.95
N HIS A 61 2.67 -22.38 0.46
CA HIS A 61 2.58 -22.66 -0.97
C HIS A 61 1.69 -21.61 -1.61
N GLY A 62 2.24 -20.79 -2.51
CA GLY A 62 1.48 -19.74 -3.17
C GLY A 62 2.14 -19.28 -4.46
N TYR A 63 1.35 -18.70 -5.35
CA TYR A 63 1.84 -18.13 -6.61
C TYR A 63 1.40 -16.68 -6.73
N ILE A 64 2.28 -15.87 -7.33
CA ILE A 64 2.01 -14.47 -7.63
C ILE A 64 1.17 -14.42 -8.91
N LEU A 65 -0.09 -14.00 -8.79
CA LEU A 65 -0.98 -13.82 -9.93
C LEU A 65 -1.05 -12.32 -10.27
N ALA A 66 -0.46 -11.93 -11.39
CA ALA A 66 -0.64 -10.60 -11.95
C ALA A 66 -1.97 -10.52 -12.71
N LYS A 67 -2.93 -9.74 -12.19
CA LYS A 67 -4.15 -9.32 -12.89
C LYS A 67 -3.93 -7.96 -13.56
N ARG A 68 -4.81 -7.58 -14.50
CA ARG A 68 -4.71 -6.35 -15.32
C ARG A 68 -4.39 -5.06 -14.55
N PHE A 69 -4.74 -4.97 -13.26
CA PHE A 69 -4.47 -3.79 -12.42
C PHE A 69 -4.03 -4.12 -10.99
N THR A 70 -3.79 -5.40 -10.68
CA THR A 70 -3.45 -5.82 -9.31
C THR A 70 -2.51 -7.01 -9.35
N VAL A 71 -1.51 -7.03 -8.46
CA VAL A 71 -0.75 -8.24 -8.18
C VAL A 71 -1.44 -8.89 -6.99
N SER A 72 -2.05 -10.06 -7.19
CA SER A 72 -2.67 -10.81 -6.11
C SER A 72 -1.87 -12.06 -5.83
N ILE A 73 -1.50 -12.28 -4.58
CA ILE A 73 -0.80 -13.51 -4.18
C ILE A 73 -1.87 -14.54 -3.81
N VAL A 74 -1.95 -15.61 -4.59
CA VAL A 74 -2.88 -16.71 -4.34
C VAL A 74 -2.19 -17.69 -3.41
N LYS A 75 -2.68 -17.75 -2.17
CA LYS A 75 -2.22 -18.70 -1.15
C LYS A 75 -2.99 -20.00 -1.34
N LEU A 76 -2.30 -21.11 -1.59
CA LEU A 76 -2.87 -22.45 -1.51
C LEU A 76 -2.92 -22.84 -0.02
N ASN A 77 -4.07 -23.31 0.44
CA ASN A 77 -4.25 -24.01 1.73
C ASN A 77 -4.08 -23.25 3.06
N THR A 78 -4.03 -21.91 3.08
CA THR A 78 -4.00 -21.20 4.38
C THR A 78 -5.16 -20.23 4.52
N GLU A 79 -6.04 -20.49 5.49
CA GLU A 79 -6.99 -19.47 5.95
C GLU A 79 -6.18 -18.26 6.42
N SER A 80 -6.30 -17.15 5.70
CA SER A 80 -5.64 -15.90 6.08
C SER A 80 -6.06 -15.51 7.50
N SER A 81 -5.13 -15.43 8.45
CA SER A 81 -5.53 -15.03 9.82
C SER A 81 -6.04 -13.59 9.82
N ILE A 82 -6.92 -13.24 10.77
CA ILE A 82 -7.37 -11.84 10.96
C ILE A 82 -6.15 -10.91 11.10
N MET A 83 -5.10 -11.39 11.77
CA MET A 83 -3.86 -10.64 11.99
C MET A 83 -3.11 -10.40 10.67
N SER A 84 -3.05 -11.39 9.77
CA SER A 84 -2.49 -11.18 8.43
C SER A 84 -3.26 -10.10 7.70
N ILE A 85 -4.60 -10.21 7.65
CA ILE A 85 -5.46 -9.27 6.93
C ILE A 85 -5.33 -7.85 7.49
N LEU A 86 -5.20 -7.70 8.82
CA LEU A 86 -5.08 -6.41 9.48
C LEU A 86 -3.70 -5.76 9.27
N LEU A 87 -2.62 -6.53 9.39
CA LEU A 87 -1.26 -5.97 9.42
C LEU A 87 -0.81 -5.42 8.06
N GLY A 88 -1.26 -6.00 6.94
CA GLY A 88 -0.93 -5.53 5.60
C GLY A 88 -1.20 -4.03 5.41
N PRO A 89 -2.41 -3.52 5.64
CA PRO A 89 -2.70 -2.08 5.58
C PRO A 89 -2.23 -1.28 6.80
N LEU A 90 -2.18 -1.88 8.00
CA LEU A 90 -1.86 -1.16 9.23
C LEU A 90 -0.41 -0.67 9.27
N VAL A 91 0.55 -1.53 8.96
CA VAL A 91 1.98 -1.20 9.05
C VAL A 91 2.40 -0.07 8.11
N PRO A 92 2.09 -0.07 6.79
CA PRO A 92 2.41 1.06 5.93
C PRO A 92 1.70 2.33 6.40
N SER A 93 0.48 2.23 6.93
CA SER A 93 -0.23 3.40 7.48
C SER A 93 0.48 4.00 8.70
N ILE A 94 0.94 3.16 9.64
CA ILE A 94 1.73 3.60 10.80
C ILE A 94 3.02 4.27 10.36
N LEU A 95 3.75 3.69 9.40
CA LEU A 95 4.94 4.32 8.81
C LEU A 95 4.61 5.69 8.20
N GLY A 96 3.47 5.81 7.52
CA GLY A 96 2.96 7.07 6.98
C GLY A 96 2.75 8.13 8.06
N PHE A 97 2.13 7.77 9.19
CA PHE A 97 1.97 8.69 10.33
C PHE A 97 3.31 9.14 10.93
N VAL A 98 4.28 8.24 11.05
CA VAL A 98 5.63 8.58 11.53
C VAL A 98 6.29 9.58 10.59
N LEU A 99 6.18 9.38 9.27
CA LEU A 99 6.70 10.30 8.27
C LEU A 99 6.01 11.66 8.29
N ILE A 100 4.70 11.70 8.50
CA ILE A 100 3.96 12.96 8.70
C ILE A 100 4.50 13.69 9.94
N PHE A 101 4.72 13.00 11.06
CA PHE A 101 5.27 13.63 12.26
C PHE A 101 6.67 14.22 12.02
N ILE A 102 7.54 13.47 11.34
CA ILE A 102 8.87 13.96 10.94
C ILE A 102 8.75 15.18 10.02
N SER A 103 7.80 15.17 9.09
CA SER A 103 7.58 16.30 8.16
C SER A 103 7.17 17.59 8.86
N LEU A 104 6.43 17.51 9.96
CA LEU A 104 6.02 18.67 10.75
C LEU A 104 7.21 19.30 11.47
N ILE A 105 8.15 18.48 11.95
CA ILE A 105 9.39 18.94 12.59
C ILE A 105 10.33 19.58 11.56
N MET A 106 10.48 18.93 10.40
CA MET A 106 11.39 19.39 9.35
C MET A 106 10.78 20.47 8.44
N GLN A 107 9.49 20.77 8.58
CA GLN A 107 8.73 21.67 7.72
C GLN A 107 8.88 21.36 6.22
N ASN A 108 8.88 20.06 5.86
CA ASN A 108 9.12 19.62 4.49
C ASN A 108 7.87 19.00 3.86
N LEU A 109 7.26 19.71 2.90
CA LEU A 109 6.05 19.29 2.20
C LEU A 109 6.22 17.96 1.45
N MET A 110 7.41 17.68 0.91
CA MET A 110 7.68 16.45 0.17
C MET A 110 7.61 15.23 1.07
N ILE A 111 8.15 15.33 2.30
CA ILE A 111 8.06 14.27 3.32
C ILE A 111 6.61 14.13 3.81
N PHE A 112 5.89 15.24 3.94
CA PHE A 112 4.47 15.22 4.30
C PHE A 112 3.66 14.42 3.28
N LEU A 113 3.80 14.72 1.99
CA LEU A 113 3.12 14.01 0.90
C LEU A 113 3.54 12.54 0.82
N LEU A 114 4.82 12.24 1.07
CA LEU A 114 5.30 10.87 1.18
C LEU A 114 4.51 10.13 2.28
N GLY A 115 4.42 10.71 3.48
CA GLY A 115 3.65 10.15 4.59
C GLY A 115 2.17 9.98 4.29
N VAL A 116 1.51 10.97 3.66
CA VAL A 116 0.09 10.87 3.26
C VAL A 116 -0.14 9.70 2.30
N GLY A 117 0.73 9.49 1.30
CA GLY A 117 0.59 8.37 0.37
C GLY A 117 0.69 6.99 1.03
N PHE A 118 1.47 6.89 2.12
CA PHE A 118 1.49 5.67 2.95
C PHE A 118 0.22 5.50 3.78
N VAL A 119 -0.30 6.58 4.39
CA VAL A 119 -1.54 6.56 5.20
C VAL A 119 -2.76 6.13 4.39
N ILE A 120 -2.80 6.40 3.08
CA ILE A 120 -3.89 5.96 2.18
C ILE A 120 -4.15 4.45 2.27
N ASN A 121 -3.16 3.63 2.61
CA ASN A 121 -3.34 2.19 2.78
C ASN A 121 -4.38 1.82 3.85
N ILE A 122 -4.70 2.74 4.78
CA ILE A 122 -5.74 2.53 5.80
C ILE A 122 -7.13 2.35 5.18
N ILE A 123 -7.36 2.87 3.97
CA ILE A 123 -8.62 2.71 3.23
C ILE A 123 -8.91 1.22 2.99
N ASN A 124 -7.88 0.37 2.87
CA ASN A 124 -8.06 -1.06 2.67
C ASN A 124 -8.69 -1.77 3.89
N LEU A 125 -8.69 -1.15 5.08
CA LEU A 125 -9.38 -1.66 6.27
C LEU A 125 -10.88 -1.35 6.30
N LEU A 126 -11.37 -0.50 5.40
CA LEU A 126 -12.80 -0.18 5.34
C LEU A 126 -13.61 -1.41 4.93
N PRO A 127 -14.85 -1.56 5.43
CA PRO A 127 -15.65 -2.78 5.26
C PRO A 127 -16.01 -3.10 3.79
N PHE A 128 -15.88 -2.13 2.89
CA PHE A 128 -16.09 -2.32 1.45
C PHE A 128 -14.81 -2.70 0.68
N ALA A 129 -13.63 -2.53 1.28
CA ALA A 129 -12.37 -2.93 0.69
C ALA A 129 -12.10 -4.41 0.97
N LYS A 130 -11.26 -5.06 0.15
CA LYS A 130 -11.03 -6.51 0.19
C LYS A 130 -10.59 -7.01 1.57
N ASP A 131 -9.66 -6.30 2.22
CA ASP A 131 -9.14 -6.68 3.53
C ASP A 131 -10.17 -6.40 4.65
N GLY A 132 -10.79 -5.22 4.66
CA GLY A 132 -11.84 -4.90 5.63
C GLY A 132 -13.05 -5.82 5.54
N ASN A 133 -13.46 -6.21 4.33
CA ASN A 133 -14.52 -7.21 4.13
C ASN A 133 -14.10 -8.59 4.67
N GLY A 134 -12.85 -9.01 4.41
CA GLY A 134 -12.32 -10.27 4.96
C GLY A 134 -12.27 -10.30 6.49
N ILE A 135 -11.98 -9.16 7.14
CA ILE A 135 -12.06 -9.02 8.60
C ILE A 135 -13.51 -9.15 9.07
N LEU A 136 -14.44 -8.45 8.41
CA LEU A 136 -15.86 -8.47 8.75
C LEU A 136 -16.43 -9.89 8.63
N GLU A 137 -16.14 -10.58 7.53
CA GLU A 137 -16.56 -11.96 7.28
C GLU A 137 -16.09 -12.91 8.41
N LYS A 138 -14.83 -12.82 8.82
CA LYS A 138 -14.29 -13.63 9.92
C LYS A 138 -14.94 -13.31 11.27
N ILE A 139 -15.23 -12.04 11.54
CA ILE A 139 -15.94 -11.63 12.76
C ILE A 139 -17.36 -12.17 12.76
N LEU A 140 -18.08 -12.07 11.63
CA LEU A 140 -19.45 -12.55 11.49
C LEU A 140 -19.53 -14.08 11.59
N MET A 141 -18.65 -14.81 10.92
CA MET A 141 -18.55 -16.28 11.03
C MET A 141 -18.34 -16.73 12.47
N LYS A 142 -17.43 -16.07 13.21
CA LYS A 142 -17.18 -16.37 14.63
C LYS A 142 -18.40 -16.10 15.51
N LYS A 143 -19.20 -15.08 15.20
CA LYS A 143 -20.46 -14.79 15.90
C LYS A 143 -21.54 -15.83 15.59
N MET A 144 -21.68 -16.23 14.33
CA MET A 144 -22.67 -17.24 13.92
C MET A 144 -22.35 -18.62 14.50
N MET A 145 -21.09 -19.05 14.51
CA MET A 145 -20.68 -20.32 15.14
C MET A 145 -20.97 -20.34 16.64
N LYS A 146 -20.78 -19.22 17.35
CA LYS A 146 -21.14 -19.12 18.77
C LYS A 146 -22.66 -19.13 19.01
N GLY A 147 -23.45 -18.66 18.04
CA GLY A 147 -24.92 -18.71 18.10
C GLY A 147 -25.50 -20.09 17.81
N ALA A 148 -24.81 -20.92 17.02
CA ALA A 148 -25.22 -22.27 16.64
C ALA A 148 -24.92 -23.33 17.72
N ILE A 149 -24.06 -23.03 18.70
CA ILE A 149 -23.74 -23.93 19.84
C ILE A 149 -24.66 -23.62 21.05
N LYS A 150 -25.94 -23.33 20.80
CA LYS A 150 -26.94 -23.18 21.85
C LYS A 150 -27.98 -24.28 21.76
#